data_AF-A0A7K0BV79-F1
#
_entry.id   AF-A0A7K0BV79-F1
#
_cell.length_a   1.000
_cell.length_b   1.000
_cell.length_c   1.000
_cell.angle_alpha   90.00
_cell.angle_beta   90.00
_cell.angle_gamma   90.00
#
_symmetry.space_group_name_H-M   'P 1'
#
loop_
_entity.id
_entity.type
_entity.pdbx_description
1 polymer ?
#
loop_
_entity_poly.entity_id
_entity_poly.type
_entity_poly.pdbx_seq_one_letter_code
_entity_poly.pdbx_strand_id
1 'polypeptide(L)'
;MIKLYRDLVTSGGRDGKGLSPRTVAYVHAVLRKASEDAVLVDQLIPSNPVERAKRSRTPHPEPGKIWTPEQLGAFLRTAQKHRLSAFFHLAAYMGAWRGELLNLRWRDVDLDSRTIQIRGSSRSSPVSASRGRPRADGPGW
;
A
#
# COMPACT_ATOMS: atom_id res chain seq x y z
N MET A 1 15.11 1.18 -26.63
CA MET A 1 14.83 1.29 -25.17
C MET A 1 14.42 2.69 -24.70
N ILE A 2 15.03 3.78 -25.18
CA ILE A 2 14.67 5.16 -24.79
C ILE A 2 13.21 5.51 -25.13
N LYS A 3 12.68 4.97 -26.25
CA LYS A 3 11.29 5.14 -26.66
C LYS A 3 10.30 4.58 -25.62
N LEU A 4 10.50 3.36 -25.14
CA LEU A 4 9.65 2.74 -24.13
C LEU A 4 9.50 3.61 -22.87
N TYR A 5 10.62 4.06 -22.29
CA TYR A 5 10.55 4.87 -21.08
C TYR A 5 9.94 6.25 -21.33
N ARG A 6 10.15 6.83 -22.51
CA ARG A 6 9.48 8.07 -22.91
C ARG A 6 7.98 7.88 -22.98
N ASP A 7 7.53 6.84 -23.70
CA ASP A 7 6.12 6.52 -23.88
C ASP A 7 5.44 6.23 -22.53
N LEU A 8 6.13 5.53 -21.62
CA LEU A 8 5.63 5.28 -20.27
C LEU A 8 5.44 6.57 -19.46
N VAL A 9 6.36 7.53 -19.57
CA VAL A 9 6.29 8.83 -18.88
C VAL A 9 5.23 9.74 -19.49
N THR A 10 4.92 9.63 -20.79
CA THR A 10 3.95 10.52 -21.45
C THR A 10 2.54 9.95 -21.47
N SER A 11 2.38 8.64 -21.64
CA SER A 11 1.09 8.02 -21.93
C SER A 11 0.93 6.57 -21.45
N GLY A 12 1.83 6.06 -20.60
CA GLY A 12 1.80 4.65 -20.16
C GLY A 12 0.75 4.28 -19.11
N GLY A 13 -0.04 5.24 -18.62
CA GLY A 13 -1.09 5.04 -17.64
C GLY A 13 -2.41 4.59 -18.25
N ARG A 14 -3.29 4.02 -17.42
CA ARG A 14 -4.58 3.44 -17.83
C ARG A 14 -5.51 4.42 -18.57
N ASP A 15 -5.37 5.71 -18.29
CA ASP A 15 -6.16 6.80 -18.89
C ASP A 15 -5.40 7.56 -19.98
N GLY A 16 -4.33 6.98 -20.53
CA GLY A 16 -3.44 7.66 -21.50
C GLY A 16 -2.57 8.76 -20.89
N LYS A 17 -2.61 8.94 -19.56
CA LYS A 17 -1.72 9.83 -18.82
C LYS A 17 -0.35 9.20 -18.58
N GLY A 18 0.65 10.04 -18.37
CA GLY A 18 1.99 9.61 -17.97
C GLY A 18 2.05 8.83 -16.66
N LEU A 19 2.91 7.81 -16.60
CA LEU A 19 3.23 7.12 -15.36
C LEU A 19 4.17 7.96 -14.49
N SER A 20 4.02 7.82 -13.17
CA SER A 20 4.94 8.47 -12.23
C SER A 20 6.37 7.94 -12.40
N PRO A 21 7.40 8.75 -12.13
CA PRO A 21 8.80 8.31 -12.22
C PRO A 21 9.09 7.04 -11.42
N ARG A 22 8.44 6.88 -10.26
CA ARG A 22 8.53 5.67 -9.42
C ARG A 22 7.99 4.43 -10.14
N THR A 23 6.85 4.57 -10.81
CA THR A 23 6.24 3.45 -11.54
C THR A 23 7.12 3.06 -12.73
N VAL A 24 7.65 4.03 -13.47
CA VAL A 24 8.57 3.77 -14.58
C VAL A 24 9.85 3.07 -14.10
N ALA A 25 10.40 3.46 -12.95
CA ALA A 25 11.54 2.79 -12.34
C ALA A 25 11.22 1.36 -11.89
N TYR A 26 10.00 1.11 -11.42
CA TYR A 26 9.54 -0.24 -11.08
C TYR A 26 9.41 -1.13 -12.32
N VAL A 27 8.81 -0.60 -13.41
CA VAL A 27 8.75 -1.29 -14.71
C VAL A 27 10.15 -1.65 -15.21
N HIS A 28 11.11 -0.72 -15.12
CA HIS A 28 12.51 -1.00 -15.47
C HIS A 28 13.10 -2.15 -14.65
N ALA A 29 12.89 -2.17 -13.32
CA ALA A 29 13.41 -3.22 -12.45
C ALA A 29 12.81 -4.61 -12.80
N VAL A 30 11.51 -4.68 -13.04
CA VAL A 30 10.83 -5.92 -13.43
C VAL A 30 11.35 -6.41 -14.79
N LEU A 31 11.44 -5.52 -15.79
CA LEU A 31 11.94 -5.89 -17.12
C LEU A 31 13.39 -6.36 -17.07
N ARG A 32 14.24 -5.70 -16.28
CA ARG A 32 15.64 -6.10 -16.11
C ARG A 32 15.74 -7.49 -15.52
N LYS A 33 14.97 -7.78 -14.46
CA LYS A 33 14.97 -9.08 -13.80
C LYS A 33 14.42 -10.18 -14.71
N ALA A 34 13.29 -9.95 -15.37
CA ALA A 34 12.73 -10.93 -16.31
C ALA A 34 13.68 -11.23 -17.48
N SER A 35 14.37 -10.21 -17.99
CA SER A 35 15.36 -10.39 -19.06
C SER A 35 16.65 -11.06 -18.57
N GLU A 36 17.04 -10.85 -17.32
CA GLU A 36 18.12 -11.61 -16.67
C GLU A 36 17.76 -13.09 -16.55
N ASP A 37 16.55 -13.40 -16.11
CA ASP A 37 16.08 -14.78 -15.98
C ASP A 37 16.00 -15.45 -17.37
N ALA A 38 15.54 -14.72 -18.39
CA ALA A 38 15.52 -15.22 -19.77
C ALA A 38 16.93 -15.53 -20.34
N VAL A 39 17.98 -14.87 -19.85
CA VAL A 39 19.38 -15.16 -20.24
C VAL A 39 19.95 -16.31 -19.41
N LEU A 40 19.82 -16.24 -18.09
CA LEU A 40 20.58 -17.09 -17.17
C LEU A 40 19.87 -18.39 -16.81
N VAL A 41 18.54 -18.36 -16.74
CA VAL A 41 17.72 -19.50 -16.32
C VAL A 41 17.19 -20.22 -17.56
N ASP A 42 16.48 -19.49 -18.43
CA ASP A 42 15.78 -20.09 -19.55
C ASP A 42 16.62 -20.13 -20.84
N GLN A 43 17.73 -19.39 -20.89
CA GLN A 43 18.65 -19.28 -22.04
C GLN A 43 17.95 -18.95 -23.37
N LEU A 44 16.85 -18.20 -23.32
CA LEU A 44 16.02 -17.84 -24.49
C LEU A 44 16.65 -16.73 -25.33
N ILE A 45 17.44 -15.86 -24.71
CA ILE A 45 18.09 -14.74 -25.37
C ILE A 45 19.56 -14.67 -24.96
N PRO A 46 20.46 -14.20 -25.86
CA PRO A 46 21.89 -14.24 -25.62
C PRO A 46 22.39 -13.14 -24.66
N SER A 47 21.60 -12.09 -24.44
CA SER A 47 21.97 -10.99 -23.53
C SER A 47 20.75 -10.19 -23.07
N ASN A 48 20.89 -9.47 -21.97
CA ASN A 48 19.80 -8.67 -21.39
C ASN A 48 19.67 -7.32 -22.12
N PRO A 49 18.59 -7.07 -22.89
CA PRO A 49 18.40 -5.82 -23.63
C PRO A 49 18.19 -4.59 -22.73
N VAL A 50 17.93 -4.79 -21.44
CA VAL A 50 17.67 -3.75 -20.44
C VAL A 50 18.96 -3.31 -19.73
N GLU A 51 20.05 -4.07 -19.85
CA GLU A 51 21.27 -3.86 -19.06
C GLU A 51 21.90 -2.47 -19.29
N ARG A 52 21.92 -2.00 -20.54
CA ARG A 52 22.47 -0.69 -20.91
C ARG A 52 21.43 0.43 -20.91
N ALA A 53 20.20 0.14 -20.50
CA ALA A 53 19.13 1.12 -20.51
C ALA A 53 19.29 2.10 -19.35
N LYS A 54 19.27 3.41 -19.64
CA LYS A 54 19.44 4.47 -18.64
C LYS A 54 18.32 4.38 -17.59
N ARG A 55 18.69 4.07 -16.35
CA ARG A 55 17.78 4.05 -15.20
C ARG A 55 17.25 5.47 -14.96
N SER A 56 15.93 5.61 -14.88
CA SER A 56 15.32 6.86 -14.42
C SER A 56 15.72 7.08 -12.96
N ARG A 57 16.43 8.19 -12.67
CA ARG A 57 16.70 8.60 -11.29
C ARG A 57 15.36 8.93 -10.65
N THR A 58 14.86 8.03 -9.81
CA THR A 58 13.64 8.30 -9.06
C THR A 58 13.98 9.35 -8.00
N PRO A 59 13.31 10.52 -7.98
CA PRO A 59 13.42 11.42 -6.85
C PRO A 59 13.04 10.66 -5.59
N HIS A 60 13.81 10.82 -4.52
CA HIS A 60 13.33 10.39 -3.21
C HIS A 60 12.08 11.22 -2.92
N PRO A 61 10.89 10.62 -2.76
CA PRO A 61 9.74 11.38 -2.32
C PRO A 61 10.12 11.96 -0.95
N GLU A 62 9.97 13.28 -0.80
CA GLU A 62 10.09 13.87 0.52
C GLU A 62 9.08 13.19 1.45
N PRO A 63 9.42 13.00 2.74
CA PRO A 63 8.46 12.53 3.72
C PRO A 63 7.20 13.40 3.57
N GLY A 64 6.04 12.75 3.41
CA GLY A 64 4.78 13.48 3.37
C GLY A 64 4.63 14.38 4.60
N LYS A 65 3.76 15.39 4.53
CA LYS A 65 3.57 16.38 5.61
C LYS A 65 3.45 15.70 6.98
N ILE A 66 4.48 15.87 7.81
CA ILE A 66 4.52 15.34 9.19
C ILE A 66 3.73 16.29 10.08
N TRP A 67 2.87 15.74 10.93
CA TRP A 67 2.08 16.55 11.86
C TRP A 67 2.92 16.95 13.07
N THR A 68 2.76 18.20 13.50
CA THR A 68 3.29 18.64 14.80
C THR A 68 2.44 18.06 15.94
N PRO A 69 2.96 17.99 17.18
CA PRO A 69 2.17 17.56 18.34
C PRO A 69 0.87 18.34 18.51
N GLU A 70 0.86 19.64 18.20
CA GLU A 70 -0.32 20.51 18.30
C GLU A 70 -1.38 20.13 17.27
N GLN A 71 -0.96 19.83 16.04
CA GLN A 71 -1.84 19.39 14.95
C GLN A 71 -2.45 18.02 15.27
N LEU A 72 -1.64 17.08 15.76
CA LEU A 72 -2.11 15.76 16.19
C LEU A 72 -3.10 15.89 17.36
N GLY A 73 -2.77 16.71 18.36
CA GLY A 73 -3.66 16.97 19.49
C GLY A 73 -4.99 17.60 19.06
N ALA A 74 -4.97 18.54 18.12
CA ALA A 74 -6.18 19.14 17.56
C ALA A 74 -7.05 18.09 16.85
N PHE A 75 -6.44 17.24 16.02
CA PHE A 75 -7.14 16.14 15.35
C PHE A 75 -7.77 15.17 16.36
N LEU A 76 -7.01 14.72 17.36
CA LEU A 76 -7.50 13.77 18.36
C LEU A 76 -8.67 14.33 19.16
N ARG A 77 -8.64 15.63 19.53
CA ARG A 77 -9.76 16.32 20.20
C ARG A 77 -11.01 16.32 19.33
N THR A 78 -10.89 16.65 18.05
CA THR A 78 -12.04 16.63 17.12
C THR A 78 -12.56 15.20 16.91
N ALA A 79 -11.66 14.21 16.87
CA ALA A 79 -12.00 12.82 16.63
C ALA A 79 -12.61 12.11 17.86
N GLN A 80 -12.65 12.73 19.05
CA GLN A 80 -13.19 12.10 20.27
C GLN A 80 -14.62 11.58 20.10
N LYS A 81 -15.46 12.30 19.35
CA LYS A 81 -16.86 11.93 19.08
C LYS A 81 -17.01 10.98 17.88
N HIS A 82 -15.92 10.66 17.19
CA HIS A 82 -15.95 9.78 16.03
C HIS A 82 -15.93 8.31 16.47
N ARG A 83 -16.67 7.44 15.76
CA ARG A 83 -16.71 5.99 16.06
C ARG A 83 -15.33 5.31 16.06
N LEU A 84 -14.34 5.91 15.40
CA LEU A 84 -12.94 5.43 15.34
C LEU A 84 -12.02 6.16 16.32
N SER A 85 -12.54 6.86 17.32
CA SER A 85 -11.75 7.59 18.31
C SER A 85 -10.65 6.72 18.93
N ALA A 86 -10.99 5.53 19.43
CA ALA A 86 -10.03 4.60 20.02
C ALA A 86 -8.93 4.20 19.02
N PHE A 87 -9.31 3.93 17.76
CA PHE A 87 -8.35 3.58 16.71
C PHE A 87 -7.34 4.71 16.47
N PHE A 88 -7.80 5.97 16.41
CA PHE A 88 -6.92 7.11 16.19
C PHE A 88 -5.97 7.35 17.37
N HIS A 89 -6.42 7.15 18.61
CA HIS A 89 -5.56 7.24 19.78
C HIS A 89 -4.49 6.13 19.76
N LEU A 90 -4.88 4.88 19.47
CA LEU A 90 -3.90 3.79 19.36
C LEU A 90 -2.88 4.05 18.25
N ALA A 91 -3.31 4.55 17.10
CA ALA A 91 -2.41 4.92 16.00
C ALA A 91 -1.44 6.05 16.37
N ALA A 92 -1.90 7.02 17.16
CA ALA A 92 -1.08 8.15 17.60
C ALA A 92 -0.01 7.74 18.62
N TYR A 93 -0.34 6.84 19.55
CA TYR A 93 0.53 6.55 20.70
C TYR A 93 1.33 5.25 20.60
N MET A 94 0.88 4.24 19.86
CA MET A 94 1.54 2.93 19.84
C MET A 94 2.57 2.76 18.73
N GLY A 95 2.64 3.67 17.75
CA GLY A 95 3.52 3.52 16.59
C GLY A 95 3.20 2.32 15.69
N ALA A 96 2.07 1.65 15.91
CA ALA A 96 1.66 0.47 15.17
C ALA A 96 1.23 0.83 13.74
N TRP A 97 1.51 -0.07 12.80
CA TRP A 97 1.07 0.09 11.43
C TRP A 97 -0.44 -0.07 11.32
N ARG A 98 -1.03 0.64 10.35
CA ARG A 98 -2.48 0.64 10.14
C ARG A 98 -3.07 -0.78 10.03
N GLY A 99 -2.38 -1.68 9.34
CA GLY A 99 -2.80 -3.08 9.21
C GLY A 99 -2.77 -3.85 10.52
N GLU A 100 -1.85 -3.54 11.42
CA GLU A 100 -1.73 -4.18 12.74
C GLU A 100 -2.91 -3.78 13.63
N LEU A 101 -3.19 -2.48 13.69
CA LEU A 101 -4.33 -1.95 14.43
C LEU A 101 -5.67 -2.49 13.90
N LEU A 102 -5.78 -2.67 12.59
CA LEU A 102 -6.97 -3.25 11.96
C LEU A 102 -7.11 -4.76 12.21
N ASN A 103 -6.03 -5.44 12.59
CA ASN A 103 -6.04 -6.86 12.93
C ASN A 103 -6.16 -7.11 14.45
N LEU A 104 -6.17 -6.05 15.25
CA LEU A 104 -6.25 -6.15 16.71
C LEU A 104 -7.58 -6.76 17.15
N ARG A 105 -7.53 -7.73 18.05
CA ARG A 105 -8.72 -8.39 18.63
C ARG A 105 -8.77 -8.15 20.13
N TRP A 106 -9.97 -8.26 20.71
CA TRP A 106 -10.17 -8.10 22.16
C TRP A 106 -9.30 -9.01 23.02
N ARG A 107 -9.07 -10.26 22.59
CA ARG A 107 -8.17 -11.21 23.28
C ARG A 107 -6.70 -10.77 23.32
N ASP A 108 -6.32 -9.82 22.47
CA ASP A 108 -4.96 -9.31 22.35
C ASP A 108 -4.77 -8.01 23.15
N VAL A 109 -5.82 -7.55 23.86
CA VAL A 109 -5.82 -6.36 24.71
C VAL A 109 -6.02 -6.80 26.15
N ASP A 110 -5.05 -6.52 26.99
CA ASP A 110 -5.13 -6.70 28.43
C ASP A 110 -5.12 -5.32 29.10
N LEU A 111 -6.28 -4.90 29.58
CA LEU A 111 -6.47 -3.59 30.22
C LEU A 111 -5.92 -3.57 31.65
N ASP A 112 -5.83 -4.72 32.32
CA ASP A 112 -5.33 -4.83 33.69
C ASP A 112 -3.81 -4.68 33.70
N SER A 113 -3.12 -5.38 32.80
CA SER A 113 -1.67 -5.22 32.60
C SER A 113 -1.29 -4.01 31.74
N ARG A 114 -2.28 -3.33 31.15
CA ARG A 114 -2.10 -2.20 30.21
C ARG A 114 -1.23 -2.57 29.01
N THR A 115 -1.41 -3.79 28.49
CA THR A 115 -0.63 -4.29 27.35
C THR A 115 -1.50 -4.61 26.15
N ILE A 116 -0.90 -4.47 24.97
CA ILE A 116 -1.51 -4.86 23.70
C ILE A 116 -0.51 -5.73 22.93
N GLN A 117 -0.99 -6.87 22.45
CA GLN A 117 -0.20 -7.87 21.72
C GLN A 117 -0.48 -7.76 20.22
N ILE A 118 0.48 -7.28 19.43
CA ILE A 118 0.36 -7.25 17.97
C ILE A 118 0.77 -8.61 17.41
N ARG A 119 -0.21 -9.41 16.96
CA ARG A 119 0.01 -10.78 16.46
C ARG A 119 0.03 -10.90 14.94
N GLY A 120 -0.22 -9.82 14.20
CA GLY A 120 -0.25 -9.84 12.75
C GLY A 120 -0.80 -8.55 12.16
N SER A 121 -0.85 -8.49 10.82
CA SER A 121 -1.26 -7.30 10.08
C SER A 121 -2.30 -7.67 9.02
N SER A 122 -3.41 -6.93 9.02
CA SER A 122 -4.44 -7.02 8.00
C SER A 122 -3.94 -6.32 6.73
N ARG A 123 -3.90 -7.08 5.64
CA ARG A 123 -3.73 -6.52 4.30
C ARG A 123 -5.12 -6.28 3.74
N SER A 124 -5.42 -5.05 3.34
CA SER A 124 -6.64 -4.80 2.56
C SER A 124 -6.48 -5.49 1.21
N SER A 125 -6.96 -6.73 1.08
CA SER A 125 -7.29 -7.26 -0.23
C SER A 125 -8.42 -6.38 -0.79
N PRO A 126 -8.37 -5.93 -2.06
CA PRO A 126 -9.53 -5.31 -2.66
C PRO A 126 -10.68 -6.30 -2.49
N VAL A 127 -11.72 -5.89 -1.76
CA VAL A 127 -12.96 -6.65 -1.64
C VAL A 127 -13.42 -6.91 -3.07
N SER A 128 -13.29 -8.15 -3.54
CA SER A 128 -14.16 -8.63 -4.60
C SER A 128 -15.54 -8.58 -3.99
N ALA A 129 -16.32 -7.58 -4.36
CA ALA A 129 -17.71 -7.46 -3.94
C ALA A 129 -18.51 -8.60 -4.59
N SER A 130 -18.36 -9.83 -4.09
CA SER A 130 -19.41 -10.83 -4.20
C SER A 130 -20.49 -10.39 -3.23
N ARG A 131 -21.34 -9.48 -3.71
CA ARG A 131 -22.56 -9.02 -3.07
C ARG A 131 -23.40 -10.26 -2.79
N GLY A 132 -23.35 -10.77 -1.56
CA GLY A 132 -24.25 -11.82 -1.10
C GLY A 132 -25.69 -11.35 -1.31
N ARG A 133 -26.45 -12.11 -2.08
CA ARG A 133 -27.87 -11.90 -2.33
C ARG A 133 -28.59 -11.82 -0.97
N PRO A 134 -29.40 -10.79 -0.68
CA PRO A 134 -30.19 -10.80 0.55
C PRO A 134 -31.23 -11.91 0.43
N ARG A 135 -31.25 -12.81 1.42
CA ARG A 135 -32.34 -13.76 1.62
C ARG A 135 -33.57 -12.92 2.00
N ALA A 136 -34.47 -12.75 1.05
CA ALA A 136 -35.84 -12.36 1.36
C ALA A 136 -36.56 -13.66 1.73
N ASP A 137 -37.09 -13.74 2.95
CA ASP A 137 -38.31 -14.49 3.28
C ASP A 137 -38.91 -13.81 4.52
N GLY A 138 -40.16 -13.37 4.37
CA GLY A 138 -40.91 -12.55 5.32
C GLY A 138 -41.54 -13.33 6.49
N PRO A 139 -42.49 -12.71 7.22
CA PRO A 139 -42.93 -13.17 8.52
C PRO A 139 -43.95 -14.31 8.43
N GLY A 140 -43.87 -15.23 9.39
CA GLY A 140 -44.83 -16.31 9.59
C GLY A 140 -44.91 -16.67 11.06
N TRP A 141 -45.87 -16.01 11.73
CA TRP A 141 -46.35 -16.20 13.12
C TRP A 141 -45.41 -15.76 14.24
#